data_AF-A0A960E3J6-F1
#
_entry.id   AF-A0A960E3J6-F1
#
_cell.length_a   1.000
_cell.length_b   1.000
_cell.length_c   1.000
_cell.angle_alpha   90.00
_cell.angle_beta   90.00
_cell.angle_gamma   90.00
#
_symmetry.space_group_name_H-M   'P 1'
#
loop_
_entity.id
_entity.type
_entity.pdbx_description
1 polymer ?
#
loop_
_entity_poly.entity_id
_entity_poly.type
_entity_poly.pdbx_seq_one_letter_code
_entity_poly.pdbx_strand_id
1 'polypeptide(L)'
;SYALAAAKRNGFENGVDGVSVTVAPVSDTRLRVTIRDPHVESPFAGTLDVDAPDLSRKATAEYVLPVPLGSPENRFGNDPTTSPAYTPNLWASISGPYTAYVNGDPYSTKCKGNGSSAGTNCTQDNTEYRDYGYLYVIDVPQALVGRTLNVKMYDAGNYARSNYPNVETADNGSVNTQFELFSPDATPLDIFDGLTSTYSMYNKCSSGQGRTYIANGADASTYKNQWRTLCTFTVTKAGQYPLQVKTSNIPGVTDDGNGWNQFSLNASASGTTQPTLFTTGDLSLFNNLPGQSGDRVSTFYLAKIDPIHKGKTLIVSLFDPGDGAGGDYWVNLRGPGDTQLGCAYKTRGDSNSTTVSNCRIRTRQNGNNVYNGQWLDLQVFIPNNYNCSSDCWWKVKYEFNNIPSGSGPNDRTVWAARVIGDPVHLVEE
;
A
#
# COMPACT_ATOMS: atom_id res chain seq x y z
N SER A 1 -16.16 -9.35 -0.91
CA SER A 1 -15.48 -9.29 0.39
C SER A 1 -14.53 -10.48 0.56
N TYR A 2 -13.47 -10.35 1.36
CA TYR A 2 -12.47 -11.42 1.61
C TYR A 2 -13.09 -12.69 2.23
N ALA A 3 -14.15 -12.53 3.03
CA ALA A 3 -14.89 -13.63 3.66
C ALA A 3 -15.62 -14.53 2.65
N LEU A 4 -16.19 -13.96 1.58
CA LEU A 4 -16.82 -14.75 0.50
C LEU A 4 -15.77 -15.55 -0.29
N ALA A 5 -14.62 -14.93 -0.57
CA ALA A 5 -13.51 -15.62 -1.23
C ALA A 5 -12.92 -16.75 -0.35
N ALA A 6 -12.87 -16.55 0.97
CA ALA A 6 -12.45 -17.59 1.92
C ALA A 6 -13.48 -18.73 2.04
N ALA A 7 -14.77 -18.44 2.12
CA ALA A 7 -15.83 -19.45 2.13
C ALA A 7 -15.81 -20.30 0.86
N LYS A 8 -15.64 -19.66 -0.31
CA LYS A 8 -15.50 -20.34 -1.60
C LYS A 8 -14.28 -21.28 -1.64
N ARG A 9 -13.13 -20.86 -1.09
CA ARG A 9 -11.95 -21.75 -0.98
C ARG A 9 -12.20 -22.98 -0.11
N ASN A 10 -13.16 -22.91 0.81
CA ASN A 10 -13.54 -24.00 1.69
C ASN A 10 -14.78 -24.78 1.20
N GLY A 11 -15.18 -24.60 -0.07
CA GLY A 11 -16.27 -25.36 -0.70
C GLY A 11 -17.66 -24.75 -0.54
N PHE A 12 -17.80 -23.58 0.08
CA PHE A 12 -19.08 -22.92 0.29
C PHE A 12 -19.18 -21.65 -0.58
N GLU A 13 -19.70 -21.81 -1.80
CA GLU A 13 -19.92 -20.69 -2.72
C GLU A 13 -21.30 -20.06 -2.50
N ASN A 14 -21.32 -18.77 -2.21
CA ASN A 14 -22.57 -18.05 -1.95
C ASN A 14 -23.47 -18.02 -3.19
N GLY A 15 -24.73 -18.44 -3.03
CA GLY A 15 -25.72 -18.47 -4.10
C GLY A 15 -25.63 -19.69 -5.02
N VAL A 16 -24.74 -20.64 -4.73
CA VAL A 16 -24.60 -21.91 -5.46
C VAL A 16 -25.17 -23.04 -4.58
N ASP A 17 -25.88 -23.99 -5.18
CA ASP A 17 -26.45 -25.17 -4.51
C ASP A 17 -27.33 -24.87 -3.26
N GLY A 18 -27.96 -23.69 -3.24
CA GLY A 18 -28.79 -23.24 -2.11
C GLY A 18 -27.98 -22.76 -0.89
N VAL A 19 -26.65 -22.77 -0.98
CA VAL A 19 -25.75 -22.26 0.06
C VAL A 19 -25.85 -20.74 0.13
N SER A 20 -26.16 -20.22 1.32
CA SER A 20 -26.10 -18.77 1.59
C SER A 20 -24.96 -18.46 2.55
N VAL A 21 -24.08 -17.54 2.16
CA VAL A 21 -23.00 -17.02 3.00
C VAL A 21 -23.28 -15.55 3.27
N THR A 22 -23.71 -15.23 4.49
CA THR A 22 -23.93 -13.85 4.92
C THR A 22 -22.79 -13.41 5.83
N VAL A 23 -22.28 -12.20 5.60
CA VAL A 23 -21.20 -11.60 6.37
C VAL A 23 -21.73 -10.36 7.05
N ALA A 24 -21.63 -10.29 8.37
CA ALA A 24 -22.05 -9.13 9.15
C ALA A 24 -20.92 -8.66 10.08
N PRO A 25 -20.62 -7.35 10.15
CA PRO A 25 -19.69 -6.84 11.15
C PRO A 25 -20.27 -7.01 12.57
N VAL A 26 -19.42 -7.47 13.48
CA VAL A 26 -19.73 -7.61 14.93
C VAL A 26 -18.93 -6.60 15.74
N SER A 27 -17.75 -6.22 15.26
CA SER A 27 -16.93 -5.11 15.77
C SER A 27 -15.92 -4.67 14.70
N ASP A 28 -15.11 -3.66 15.02
CA ASP A 28 -14.00 -3.16 14.18
C ASP A 28 -12.95 -4.22 13.81
N THR A 29 -13.00 -5.43 14.39
CA THR A 29 -12.05 -6.53 14.11
C THR A 29 -12.72 -7.88 13.89
N ARG A 30 -14.06 -7.94 13.95
CA ARG A 30 -14.81 -9.21 13.93
C ARG A 30 -15.92 -9.17 12.90
N LEU A 31 -15.94 -10.20 12.06
CA LEU A 31 -17.03 -10.49 11.14
C LEU A 31 -17.69 -11.79 11.58
N ARG A 32 -19.02 -11.79 11.69
CA ARG A 32 -19.80 -13.01 11.78
C ARG A 32 -20.07 -13.48 10.36
N VAL A 33 -19.55 -14.66 10.04
CA VAL A 33 -19.90 -15.36 8.80
C VAL A 33 -20.92 -16.42 9.17
N THR A 34 -22.09 -16.35 8.56
CA THR A 34 -23.11 -17.40 8.67
C THR A 34 -23.16 -18.12 7.35
N ILE A 35 -22.88 -19.42 7.38
CA ILE A 35 -23.06 -20.30 6.23
C ILE A 35 -24.29 -21.13 6.54
N ARG A 36 -25.27 -21.06 5.64
CA ARG A 36 -26.45 -21.92 5.65
C ARG A 36 -26.33 -22.85 4.46
N ASP A 37 -26.34 -24.14 4.73
CA ASP A 37 -26.34 -25.19 3.73
C ASP A 37 -27.58 -26.07 3.94
N PRO A 38 -28.54 -26.06 3.00
CA PRO A 38 -29.75 -26.87 3.10
C PRO A 38 -29.56 -28.32 2.63
N HIS A 39 -28.38 -28.71 2.11
CA HIS A 39 -28.16 -30.01 1.46
C HIS A 39 -27.07 -30.84 2.13
N VAL A 40 -27.01 -30.85 3.46
CA VAL A 40 -26.04 -31.71 4.15
C VAL A 40 -26.47 -33.17 4.03
N GLU A 41 -25.73 -33.93 3.21
CA GLU A 41 -25.92 -35.37 3.08
C GLU A 41 -25.68 -36.05 4.44
N SER A 42 -26.76 -36.50 5.06
CA SER A 42 -26.70 -37.39 6.22
C SER A 42 -26.73 -38.83 5.73
N PRO A 43 -25.69 -39.65 6.01
CA PRO A 43 -25.70 -41.06 5.63
C PRO A 43 -26.84 -41.86 6.28
N PHE A 44 -27.55 -41.26 7.26
CA PHE A 44 -28.71 -41.84 7.93
C PHE A 44 -30.06 -41.32 7.43
N ALA A 45 -30.11 -40.21 6.68
CA ALA A 45 -31.38 -39.65 6.20
C ALA A 45 -32.08 -40.57 5.18
N GLY A 46 -31.31 -41.24 4.32
CA GLY A 46 -31.84 -42.22 3.37
C GLY A 46 -32.34 -43.54 3.98
N THR A 47 -32.04 -43.81 5.26
CA THR A 47 -32.46 -45.05 5.95
C THR A 47 -33.64 -44.84 6.92
N LEU A 48 -33.99 -43.60 7.24
CA LEU A 48 -34.98 -43.27 8.28
C LEU A 48 -36.12 -42.35 7.80
N ASP A 49 -36.19 -42.02 6.50
CA ASP A 49 -37.25 -41.17 5.90
C ASP A 49 -37.45 -39.86 6.67
N VAL A 50 -36.34 -39.21 7.01
CA VAL A 50 -36.29 -37.90 7.67
C VAL A 50 -35.66 -36.90 6.72
N ASP A 51 -36.30 -35.72 6.60
CA ASP A 51 -35.79 -34.60 5.82
C ASP A 51 -34.32 -34.29 6.21
N ALA A 52 -33.48 -33.99 5.21
CA ALA A 52 -32.12 -33.55 5.47
C ALA A 52 -32.14 -32.32 6.38
N PRO A 53 -31.37 -32.30 7.49
CA PRO A 53 -31.43 -31.18 8.42
C PRO A 53 -30.80 -29.92 7.81
N ASP A 54 -31.51 -28.81 7.90
CA ASP A 54 -30.96 -27.46 7.65
C ASP A 54 -29.81 -27.20 8.64
N LEU A 55 -28.57 -27.18 8.13
CA LEU A 55 -27.41 -26.87 8.95
C LEU A 55 -27.04 -25.40 8.78
N SER A 56 -27.26 -24.65 9.85
CA SER A 56 -26.75 -23.30 10.02
C SER A 56 -25.53 -23.35 10.93
N ARG A 57 -24.34 -23.06 10.39
CA ARG A 57 -23.14 -22.82 11.21
C ARG A 57 -22.82 -21.34 11.23
N LYS A 58 -22.62 -20.83 12.44
CA LYS A 58 -22.12 -19.48 12.69
C LYS A 58 -20.68 -19.59 13.13
N ALA A 59 -19.80 -18.81 12.50
CA ALA A 59 -18.44 -18.64 12.97
C ALA A 59 -18.17 -17.14 13.10
N THR A 60 -17.61 -16.74 14.24
CA THR A 60 -17.02 -15.41 14.37
C THR A 60 -15.57 -15.51 13.93
N ALA A 61 -15.27 -14.93 12.77
CA ALA A 61 -13.90 -14.78 12.32
C ALA A 61 -13.34 -13.47 12.86
N GLU A 62 -12.29 -13.56 13.66
CA GLU A 62 -11.47 -12.40 14.03
C GLU A 62 -10.45 -12.17 12.92
N TYR A 63 -10.59 -11.05 12.20
CA TYR A 63 -9.72 -10.72 11.07
C TYR A 63 -8.41 -10.15 11.58
N VAL A 64 -7.30 -10.57 10.97
CA VAL A 64 -6.06 -9.81 11.06
C VAL A 64 -6.20 -8.65 10.09
N LEU A 65 -6.37 -7.44 10.62
CA LEU A 65 -6.34 -6.20 9.84
C LEU A 65 -5.17 -6.22 8.83
N PRO A 66 -5.32 -5.64 7.63
CA PRO A 66 -4.16 -5.38 6.79
C PRO A 66 -3.16 -4.61 7.65
N VAL A 67 -1.93 -5.11 7.71
CA VAL A 67 -0.91 -4.48 8.55
C VAL A 67 -0.64 -3.08 7.99
N PRO A 68 -0.72 -2.01 8.81
CA PRO A 68 -0.42 -0.66 8.34
C PRO A 68 0.93 -0.63 7.66
N LEU A 69 0.98 -0.11 6.43
CA LEU A 69 2.18 -0.04 5.60
C LEU A 69 2.76 1.37 5.59
N GLY A 70 4.07 1.53 5.71
CA GLY A 70 4.70 2.85 5.86
C GLY A 70 5.21 3.05 7.28
N SER A 71 4.92 4.19 7.93
CA SER A 71 5.60 4.63 9.15
C SER A 71 4.65 5.01 10.30
N PRO A 72 5.13 5.05 11.57
CA PRO A 72 4.36 5.62 12.69
C PRO A 72 4.20 7.15 12.60
N GLU A 73 4.83 7.79 11.62
CA GLU A 73 4.90 9.24 11.56
C GLU A 73 3.66 9.85 10.91
N ASN A 74 3.50 11.14 11.10
CA ASN A 74 2.41 11.93 10.52
C ASN A 74 2.77 12.45 9.11
N ARG A 75 3.73 11.79 8.45
CA ARG A 75 4.30 12.16 7.17
C ARG A 75 4.72 10.92 6.38
N PHE A 76 4.80 11.05 5.08
CA PHE A 76 5.31 10.04 4.17
C PHE A 76 6.19 10.70 3.11
N GLY A 77 7.41 10.20 2.94
CA GLY A 77 8.40 10.73 2.00
C GLY A 77 9.28 11.84 2.56
N ASN A 78 10.20 12.31 1.72
CA ASN A 78 11.14 13.39 2.04
C ASN A 78 10.40 14.72 2.32
N ASP A 79 10.87 15.47 3.31
CA ASP A 79 10.46 16.86 3.54
C ASP A 79 11.71 17.74 3.49
N PRO A 80 12.02 18.32 2.31
CA PRO A 80 13.20 19.15 2.14
C PRO A 80 13.06 20.54 2.77
N THR A 81 11.86 20.88 3.28
CA THR A 81 11.58 22.23 3.82
C THR A 81 11.83 22.34 5.32
N THR A 82 12.03 21.22 6.02
CA THR A 82 12.42 21.25 7.44
C THR A 82 13.89 21.59 7.61
N SER A 83 14.26 22.04 8.82
CA SER A 83 15.64 22.31 9.21
C SER A 83 16.01 21.49 10.46
N PRO A 84 16.83 20.44 10.34
CA PRO A 84 17.39 19.90 9.09
C PRO A 84 16.30 19.24 8.21
N ALA A 85 16.61 19.06 6.92
CA ALA A 85 15.73 18.36 6.00
C ALA A 85 15.45 16.94 6.49
N TYR A 86 14.19 16.50 6.42
CA TYR A 86 13.81 15.13 6.75
C TYR A 86 13.94 14.28 5.49
N THR A 87 14.92 13.38 5.47
CA THR A 87 15.30 12.63 4.26
C THR A 87 15.37 11.12 4.52
N PRO A 88 14.23 10.42 4.60
CA PRO A 88 14.17 8.95 4.58
C PRO A 88 14.60 8.37 3.22
N ASN A 89 14.97 9.22 2.24
CA ASN A 89 15.41 8.85 0.89
C ASN A 89 14.34 8.07 0.13
N LEU A 90 13.08 8.47 0.31
CA LEU A 90 11.94 7.94 -0.42
C LEU A 90 10.93 9.04 -0.72
N TRP A 91 10.19 8.83 -1.79
CA TRP A 91 9.00 9.59 -2.16
C TRP A 91 7.84 8.62 -2.33
N ALA A 92 6.61 9.07 -2.09
CA ALA A 92 5.45 8.40 -2.68
C ALA A 92 5.54 8.51 -4.20
N SER A 93 5.02 7.53 -4.91
CA SER A 93 5.06 7.51 -6.37
C SER A 93 3.75 7.00 -6.93
N ILE A 94 3.40 7.44 -8.14
CA ILE A 94 2.28 6.91 -8.90
C ILE A 94 2.55 7.05 -10.40
N SER A 95 2.28 6.00 -11.16
CA SER A 95 2.46 6.03 -12.61
C SER A 95 1.24 6.57 -13.36
N GLY A 96 1.49 7.17 -14.52
CA GLY A 96 0.45 7.46 -15.48
C GLY A 96 -0.24 6.19 -16.01
N PRO A 97 -1.48 6.31 -16.52
CA PRO A 97 -2.27 5.16 -16.97
C PRO A 97 -1.63 4.37 -18.11
N TYR A 98 -0.72 4.97 -18.87
CA TYR A 98 -0.09 4.36 -20.03
C TYR A 98 1.44 4.25 -19.86
N THR A 99 1.94 4.25 -18.62
CA THR A 99 3.36 4.03 -18.32
C THR A 99 3.73 2.56 -18.52
N ALA A 100 4.97 2.23 -18.92
CA ALA A 100 5.36 0.83 -19.05
C ALA A 100 5.28 0.09 -17.70
N TYR A 101 4.75 -1.14 -17.70
CA TYR A 101 4.61 -2.02 -16.53
C TYR A 101 5.94 -2.23 -15.81
N VAL A 102 7.00 -2.38 -16.60
CA VAL A 102 8.37 -2.64 -16.15
C VAL A 102 9.07 -1.44 -15.53
N ASN A 103 8.38 -0.30 -15.41
CA ASN A 103 8.94 0.86 -14.73
C ASN A 103 8.55 0.86 -13.24
N GLY A 104 7.99 -0.23 -12.70
CA GLY A 104 7.83 -0.36 -11.24
C GLY A 104 6.50 0.05 -10.65
N ASP A 105 5.42 0.06 -11.43
CA ASP A 105 4.05 0.19 -10.92
C ASP A 105 3.13 -0.80 -11.64
N PRO A 106 2.70 -1.90 -10.98
CA PRO A 106 1.87 -2.92 -11.58
C PRO A 106 0.38 -2.57 -11.52
N TYR A 107 0.00 -1.48 -10.85
CA TYR A 107 -1.38 -1.23 -10.46
C TYR A 107 -1.99 0.02 -11.10
N SER A 108 -1.21 1.10 -11.25
CA SER A 108 -1.72 2.35 -11.81
C SER A 108 -1.67 2.39 -13.34
N THR A 109 -0.82 1.55 -13.95
CA THR A 109 -0.73 1.45 -15.41
C THR A 109 -1.67 0.41 -15.98
N LYS A 110 -2.31 0.75 -17.10
CA LYS A 110 -3.09 -0.12 -17.97
C LYS A 110 -2.21 -0.97 -18.87
N CYS A 111 -0.93 -0.67 -19.04
CA CYS A 111 -0.07 -1.32 -20.02
C CYS A 111 0.72 -2.47 -19.41
N LYS A 112 0.82 -3.60 -20.11
CA LYS A 112 1.66 -4.74 -19.74
C LYS A 112 3.03 -4.69 -20.43
N GLY A 113 4.06 -5.21 -19.75
CA GLY A 113 5.44 -5.22 -20.26
C GLY A 113 5.94 -3.83 -20.64
N ASN A 114 6.62 -3.74 -21.78
CA ASN A 114 7.08 -2.47 -22.36
C ASN A 114 6.01 -1.79 -23.23
N GLY A 115 4.77 -2.30 -23.26
CA GLY A 115 3.73 -1.93 -24.21
C GLY A 115 3.07 -0.57 -23.96
N SER A 116 3.85 0.46 -23.65
CA SER A 116 3.42 1.87 -23.54
C SER A 116 3.55 2.58 -24.88
N SER A 117 2.51 3.29 -25.31
CA SER A 117 2.52 4.07 -26.56
C SER A 117 2.12 5.53 -26.31
N ALA A 118 3.13 6.41 -26.35
CA ALA A 118 3.00 7.87 -26.34
C ALA A 118 2.02 8.49 -25.31
N GLY A 119 1.72 7.76 -24.22
CA GLY A 119 0.81 8.21 -23.17
C GLY A 119 -0.68 7.91 -23.38
N THR A 120 -1.14 7.28 -24.47
CA THR A 120 -2.60 7.24 -24.76
C THR A 120 -3.20 5.85 -24.98
N ASN A 121 -2.38 4.83 -25.24
CA ASN A 121 -2.86 3.45 -25.36
C ASN A 121 -1.82 2.44 -24.88
N CYS A 122 -2.21 1.17 -24.90
CA CYS A 122 -1.35 0.05 -24.55
C CYS A 122 -1.31 -0.96 -25.69
N THR A 123 -0.13 -1.52 -25.95
CA THR A 123 -0.01 -2.66 -26.88
C THR A 123 -0.64 -3.92 -26.28
N GLN A 124 -0.59 -4.06 -24.96
CA GLN A 124 -1.19 -5.15 -24.21
C GLN A 124 -1.74 -4.61 -22.89
N ASP A 125 -2.94 -5.07 -22.51
CA ASP A 125 -3.59 -4.67 -21.27
C ASP A 125 -2.98 -5.38 -20.06
N ASN A 126 -2.84 -4.62 -18.97
CA ASN A 126 -2.41 -5.08 -17.67
C ASN A 126 -3.61 -5.56 -16.85
N THR A 127 -3.65 -6.85 -16.55
CA THR A 127 -4.72 -7.45 -15.74
C THR A 127 -4.66 -7.09 -14.26
N GLU A 128 -3.55 -6.50 -13.79
CA GLU A 128 -3.39 -6.04 -12.40
C GLU A 128 -3.80 -4.58 -12.22
N TYR A 129 -4.09 -3.88 -13.32
CA TYR A 129 -4.54 -2.49 -13.31
C TYR A 129 -5.76 -2.30 -12.41
N ARG A 130 -5.74 -1.20 -11.67
CA ARG A 130 -6.86 -0.69 -10.87
C ARG A 130 -6.99 0.81 -11.04
N ASP A 131 -8.23 1.26 -11.11
CA ASP A 131 -8.58 2.65 -11.44
C ASP A 131 -8.63 3.59 -10.23
N TYR A 132 -8.55 3.04 -9.01
CA TYR A 132 -8.61 3.81 -7.77
C TYR A 132 -7.23 4.30 -7.26
N GLY A 133 -6.14 3.98 -7.94
CA GLY A 133 -4.78 4.39 -7.58
C GLY A 133 -4.36 3.93 -6.17
N TYR A 134 -3.49 4.65 -5.47
CA TYR A 134 -3.04 4.30 -4.12
C TYR A 134 -3.88 4.93 -3.03
N LEU A 135 -4.04 4.21 -1.92
CA LEU A 135 -4.77 4.66 -0.74
C LEU A 135 -3.84 4.86 0.45
N TYR A 136 -3.80 6.09 0.94
CA TYR A 136 -3.18 6.46 2.20
C TYR A 136 -4.27 6.59 3.27
N VAL A 137 -3.89 6.40 4.52
CA VAL A 137 -4.78 6.48 5.67
C VAL A 137 -4.15 7.41 6.70
N ILE A 138 -4.92 8.42 7.09
CA ILE A 138 -4.59 9.26 8.24
C ILE A 138 -5.41 8.73 9.42
N ASP A 139 -4.74 8.05 10.35
CA ASP A 139 -5.39 7.54 11.56
C ASP A 139 -5.36 8.61 12.66
N VAL A 140 -6.55 9.09 12.99
CA VAL A 140 -6.79 10.22 13.89
C VAL A 140 -7.27 9.69 15.24
N PRO A 141 -6.45 9.71 16.30
CA PRO A 141 -6.86 9.25 17.62
C PRO A 141 -7.93 10.15 18.26
N GLN A 142 -8.69 9.59 19.20
CA GLN A 142 -9.75 10.31 19.94
C GLN A 142 -9.29 11.62 20.58
N ALA A 143 -8.03 11.69 21.03
CA ALA A 143 -7.44 12.89 21.61
C ALA A 143 -7.35 14.09 20.64
N LEU A 144 -7.50 13.86 19.33
CA LEU A 144 -7.51 14.90 18.31
C LEU A 144 -8.90 15.44 17.98
N VAL A 145 -9.98 14.86 18.51
CA VAL A 145 -11.33 15.43 18.32
C VAL A 145 -11.36 16.86 18.89
N GLY A 146 -11.87 17.80 18.09
CA GLY A 146 -11.87 19.24 18.38
C GLY A 146 -10.56 19.96 18.03
N ARG A 147 -9.52 19.26 17.57
CA ARG A 147 -8.26 19.86 17.09
C ARG A 147 -8.34 20.17 15.60
N THR A 148 -7.52 21.14 15.16
CA THR A 148 -7.38 21.43 13.73
C THR A 148 -6.41 20.43 13.12
N LEU A 149 -6.83 19.72 12.07
CA LEU A 149 -5.99 18.86 11.24
C LEU A 149 -5.68 19.57 9.92
N ASN A 150 -4.42 19.49 9.48
CA ASN A 150 -3.93 20.04 8.23
C ASN A 150 -3.28 18.93 7.40
N VAL A 151 -3.84 18.65 6.22
CA VAL A 151 -3.34 17.68 5.26
C VAL A 151 -2.67 18.42 4.12
N LYS A 152 -1.41 18.09 3.85
CA LYS A 152 -0.59 18.71 2.81
C LYS A 152 0.05 17.67 1.89
N MET A 153 0.36 18.13 0.69
CA MET A 153 1.05 17.42 -0.37
C MET A 153 2.22 18.27 -0.86
N TYR A 154 3.40 17.67 -0.96
CA TYR A 154 4.62 18.31 -1.47
C TYR A 154 4.92 17.79 -2.87
N ASP A 155 5.30 18.71 -3.76
CA ASP A 155 5.62 18.39 -5.15
C ASP A 155 4.52 17.60 -5.85
N ALA A 156 3.27 18.00 -5.62
CA ALA A 156 2.10 17.19 -5.95
C ALA A 156 1.80 17.10 -7.45
N GLY A 157 2.42 17.97 -8.27
CA GLY A 157 2.25 17.97 -9.72
C GLY A 157 3.45 17.33 -10.42
N ASN A 158 3.23 16.72 -11.59
CA ASN A 158 4.30 16.15 -12.39
C ASN A 158 5.00 17.24 -13.21
N TYR A 159 6.33 17.36 -13.04
CA TYR A 159 7.15 18.24 -13.88
C TYR A 159 8.46 17.55 -14.28
N ALA A 160 8.62 17.19 -15.56
CA ALA A 160 9.83 16.51 -16.02
C ALA A 160 11.12 17.20 -15.55
N ARG A 161 12.02 16.44 -14.89
CA ARG A 161 13.27 16.94 -14.35
C ARG A 161 14.42 16.73 -15.33
N SER A 162 15.14 17.80 -15.67
CA SER A 162 16.22 17.77 -16.68
C SER A 162 17.36 16.79 -16.35
N ASN A 163 17.61 16.54 -15.06
CA ASN A 163 18.66 15.63 -14.59
C ASN A 163 18.07 14.38 -13.92
N TYR A 164 16.91 13.91 -14.38
CA TYR A 164 16.36 12.62 -13.98
C TYR A 164 17.41 11.50 -14.14
N PRO A 165 17.55 10.56 -13.18
CA PRO A 165 16.86 10.44 -11.88
C PRO A 165 17.53 11.18 -10.70
N ASN A 166 18.59 11.94 -10.97
CA ASN A 166 19.56 12.45 -9.99
C ASN A 166 19.16 13.75 -9.27
N VAL A 167 17.89 14.12 -9.25
CA VAL A 167 17.43 15.38 -8.65
C VAL A 167 16.05 15.25 -8.02
N GLU A 168 15.85 15.95 -6.90
CA GLU A 168 14.53 16.21 -6.30
C GLU A 168 13.65 14.95 -6.20
N THR A 169 12.43 15.03 -6.71
CA THR A 169 11.44 13.95 -6.84
C THR A 169 11.68 13.07 -8.05
N ALA A 170 12.43 13.54 -9.05
CA ALA A 170 12.74 12.83 -10.29
C ALA A 170 11.50 12.51 -11.16
N ASP A 171 10.51 13.40 -11.15
CA ASP A 171 9.41 13.34 -12.11
C ASP A 171 9.90 13.27 -13.56
N ASN A 172 9.24 12.46 -14.37
CA ASN A 172 9.47 12.37 -15.81
C ASN A 172 8.19 11.95 -16.55
N GLY A 173 8.21 12.06 -17.88
CA GLY A 173 7.06 11.82 -18.74
C GLY A 173 5.92 12.81 -18.47
N SER A 174 4.68 12.38 -18.74
CA SER A 174 3.47 13.12 -18.41
C SER A 174 2.56 12.30 -17.50
N VAL A 175 1.99 12.94 -16.47
CA VAL A 175 0.99 12.34 -15.58
C VAL A 175 0.03 13.41 -15.06
N ASN A 176 -1.26 13.12 -15.13
CA ASN A 176 -2.29 13.84 -14.40
C ASN A 176 -2.52 13.18 -13.03
N THR A 177 -2.63 13.95 -11.95
CA THR A 177 -2.82 13.39 -10.60
C THR A 177 -4.00 14.04 -9.90
N GLN A 178 -4.85 13.23 -9.25
CA GLN A 178 -5.88 13.70 -8.33
C GLN A 178 -5.59 13.20 -6.91
N PHE A 179 -5.76 14.10 -5.94
CA PHE A 179 -5.74 13.83 -4.51
C PHE A 179 -7.13 14.09 -3.95
N GLU A 180 -7.70 13.17 -3.18
CA GLU A 180 -9.00 13.35 -2.52
C GLU A 180 -8.99 12.76 -1.11
N LEU A 181 -9.38 13.59 -0.13
CA LEU A 181 -9.53 13.19 1.26
C LEU A 181 -10.99 12.80 1.54
N PHE A 182 -11.18 11.75 2.33
CA PHE A 182 -12.49 11.26 2.78
C PHE A 182 -12.55 11.22 4.31
N SER A 183 -13.74 11.46 4.86
CA SER A 183 -14.03 11.33 6.29
C SER A 183 -14.25 9.86 6.70
N PRO A 184 -14.05 9.48 7.97
CA PRO A 184 -14.26 8.10 8.42
C PRO A 184 -15.72 7.65 8.34
N ASP A 185 -15.95 6.47 7.77
CA ASP A 185 -17.23 5.76 7.76
C ASP A 185 -17.41 4.89 9.04
N ALA A 186 -18.37 3.97 9.01
CA ALA A 186 -18.66 3.03 10.08
C ALA A 186 -18.01 1.65 9.88
N THR A 187 -17.30 1.46 8.79
CA THR A 187 -16.78 0.20 8.27
C THR A 187 -15.30 0.36 7.89
N PRO A 188 -14.42 0.75 8.85
CA PRO A 188 -13.02 1.11 8.57
C PRO A 188 -12.17 -0.02 7.97
N LEU A 189 -12.71 -1.25 7.92
CA LEU A 189 -12.07 -2.41 7.29
C LEU A 189 -12.33 -2.53 5.80
N ASP A 190 -13.34 -1.84 5.29
CA ASP A 190 -13.71 -1.79 3.89
C ASP A 190 -13.49 -0.38 3.36
N ILE A 191 -12.22 0.00 3.21
CA ILE A 191 -11.84 1.37 2.82
C ILE A 191 -12.51 1.84 1.52
N PHE A 192 -12.99 0.92 0.68
CA PHE A 192 -13.62 1.24 -0.60
C PHE A 192 -15.06 1.71 -0.46
N ASP A 193 -15.79 1.29 0.57
CA ASP A 193 -17.18 1.74 0.78
C ASP A 193 -17.26 3.21 1.23
N GLY A 194 -16.18 3.71 1.82
CA GLY A 194 -15.96 5.10 2.19
C GLY A 194 -15.60 6.02 1.02
N LEU A 195 -15.19 5.50 -0.15
CA LEU A 195 -14.77 6.32 -1.30
C LEU A 195 -15.95 6.85 -2.12
N THR A 196 -16.88 7.53 -1.45
CA THR A 196 -18.11 8.06 -2.05
C THR A 196 -18.26 9.56 -1.80
N SER A 197 -19.15 10.21 -2.56
CA SER A 197 -19.46 11.63 -2.38
C SER A 197 -19.96 11.98 -0.97
N THR A 198 -20.56 11.01 -0.27
CA THR A 198 -21.04 11.17 1.11
C THR A 198 -19.89 11.52 2.04
N TYR A 199 -18.79 10.75 1.96
CA TYR A 199 -17.63 10.90 2.83
C TYR A 199 -16.54 11.81 2.25
N SER A 200 -16.57 12.12 0.96
CA SER A 200 -15.63 13.07 0.35
C SER A 200 -15.56 14.39 1.13
N MET A 201 -14.35 14.87 1.39
CA MET A 201 -14.08 16.18 2.00
C MET A 201 -14.10 17.32 0.98
N TYR A 202 -14.50 17.06 -0.28
CA TYR A 202 -14.55 18.08 -1.31
C TYR A 202 -15.44 19.26 -0.91
N ASN A 203 -14.88 20.47 -0.89
CA ASN A 203 -15.50 21.73 -0.44
C ASN A 203 -16.02 21.70 1.02
N LYS A 204 -15.51 20.81 1.86
CA LYS A 204 -15.84 20.72 3.31
C LYS A 204 -14.70 21.19 4.22
N CYS A 205 -13.60 21.68 3.64
CA CYS A 205 -12.42 22.14 4.36
C CYS A 205 -12.48 23.65 4.61
N SER A 206 -11.91 24.13 5.72
CA SER A 206 -11.74 25.56 5.99
C SER A 206 -10.62 26.21 5.16
N SER A 207 -9.67 25.41 4.69
CA SER A 207 -8.64 25.80 3.72
C SER A 207 -8.27 24.59 2.86
N GLY A 208 -7.96 24.85 1.58
CA GLY A 208 -7.90 23.79 0.57
C GLY A 208 -9.30 23.28 0.19
N GLN A 209 -9.38 22.46 -0.85
CA GLN A 209 -10.66 21.98 -1.36
C GLN A 209 -11.01 20.58 -0.88
N GLY A 210 -10.12 19.83 -0.23
CA GLY A 210 -10.34 18.42 0.12
C GLY A 210 -10.25 17.46 -1.05
N ARG A 211 -10.31 17.98 -2.28
CA ARG A 211 -10.00 17.29 -3.54
C ARG A 211 -9.33 18.26 -4.50
N THR A 212 -8.22 17.83 -5.09
CA THR A 212 -7.47 18.63 -6.07
C THR A 212 -7.06 17.75 -7.25
N TYR A 213 -7.34 18.22 -8.46
CA TYR A 213 -6.80 17.68 -9.70
C TYR A 213 -5.65 18.58 -10.17
N ILE A 214 -4.53 17.98 -10.54
CA ILE A 214 -3.35 18.67 -11.06
C ILE A 214 -3.00 18.03 -12.40
N ALA A 215 -3.21 18.79 -13.48
CA ALA A 215 -2.81 18.39 -14.81
C ALA A 215 -1.27 18.38 -14.92
N ASN A 216 -0.73 17.56 -15.82
CA ASN A 216 0.69 17.54 -16.14
C ASN A 216 1.23 18.96 -16.41
N GLY A 217 2.29 19.36 -15.71
CA GLY A 217 2.95 20.66 -15.86
C GLY A 217 2.15 21.88 -15.39
N ALA A 218 0.94 21.73 -14.86
CA ALA A 218 0.10 22.85 -14.46
C ALA A 218 0.55 23.49 -13.15
N ASP A 219 0.51 24.83 -13.09
CA ASP A 219 0.73 25.62 -11.87
C ASP A 219 2.06 25.32 -11.16
N ALA A 220 3.18 25.30 -11.89
CA ALA A 220 4.51 25.01 -11.34
C ALA A 220 4.90 25.88 -10.14
N SER A 221 4.57 27.18 -10.15
CA SER A 221 4.80 28.06 -9.00
C SER A 221 4.00 27.65 -7.76
N THR A 222 2.94 26.89 -7.96
CA THR A 222 2.09 26.35 -6.91
C THR A 222 2.59 24.98 -6.48
N TYR A 223 2.65 23.98 -7.36
CA TYR A 223 2.85 22.61 -6.91
C TYR A 223 4.27 22.07 -7.06
N LYS A 224 5.19 22.73 -7.80
CA LYS A 224 6.56 22.22 -7.97
C LYS A 224 7.46 22.57 -6.79
N ASN A 225 8.04 21.58 -6.11
CA ASN A 225 8.90 21.78 -4.93
C ASN A 225 8.27 22.64 -3.83
N GLN A 226 6.96 22.50 -3.60
CA GLN A 226 6.21 23.30 -2.65
C GLN A 226 5.22 22.44 -1.88
N TRP A 227 5.06 22.70 -0.57
CA TRP A 227 3.96 22.16 0.21
C TRP A 227 2.67 22.91 -0.09
N ARG A 228 1.60 22.17 -0.40
CA ARG A 228 0.25 22.71 -0.58
C ARG A 228 -0.77 22.02 0.29
N THR A 229 -1.65 22.82 0.88
CA THR A 229 -2.75 22.31 1.68
C THR A 229 -3.82 21.70 0.77
N LEU A 230 -4.07 20.40 0.96
CA LEU A 230 -5.21 19.71 0.39
C LEU A 230 -6.48 20.06 1.18
N CYS A 231 -6.40 19.95 2.52
CA CYS A 231 -7.52 20.19 3.40
C CYS A 231 -7.05 20.63 4.79
N THR A 232 -7.67 21.66 5.34
CA THR A 232 -7.64 22.00 6.77
C THR A 232 -9.06 21.89 7.31
N PHE A 233 -9.23 21.26 8.47
CA PHE A 233 -10.55 21.12 9.09
C PHE A 233 -10.41 20.87 10.60
N THR A 234 -11.48 21.12 11.34
CA THR A 234 -11.57 20.69 12.74
C THR A 234 -12.05 19.25 12.79
N VAL A 235 -11.32 18.37 13.46
CA VAL A 235 -11.68 16.96 13.61
C VAL A 235 -12.96 16.85 14.43
N THR A 236 -14.03 16.30 13.84
CA THR A 236 -15.29 16.03 14.54
C THR A 236 -15.43 14.56 14.95
N LYS A 237 -14.71 13.66 14.26
CA LYS A 237 -14.75 12.21 14.47
C LYS A 237 -13.32 11.65 14.41
N ALA A 238 -12.96 10.81 15.37
CA ALA A 238 -11.74 10.01 15.33
C ALA A 238 -11.86 8.85 14.34
N GLY A 239 -10.74 8.25 13.96
CA GLY A 239 -10.69 7.10 13.07
C GLY A 239 -9.87 7.36 11.81
N GLN A 240 -10.06 6.48 10.82
CA GLN A 240 -9.28 6.47 9.59
C GLN A 240 -9.90 7.40 8.55
N TYR A 241 -9.11 8.39 8.11
CA TYR A 241 -9.44 9.28 7.00
C TYR A 241 -8.68 8.80 5.76
N PRO A 242 -9.36 8.18 4.77
CA PRO A 242 -8.72 7.78 3.53
C PRO A 242 -8.27 8.99 2.70
N LEU A 243 -7.09 8.90 2.12
CA LEU A 243 -6.57 9.82 1.11
C LEU A 243 -6.28 9.01 -0.15
N GLN A 244 -7.11 9.21 -1.18
CA GLN A 244 -6.94 8.60 -2.49
C GLN A 244 -6.00 9.44 -3.35
N VAL A 245 -5.04 8.79 -3.98
CA VAL A 245 -4.20 9.36 -5.03
C VAL A 245 -4.36 8.52 -6.29
N LYS A 246 -4.84 9.11 -7.39
CA LYS A 246 -5.05 8.39 -8.65
C LYS A 246 -4.67 9.20 -9.88
N THR A 247 -4.36 8.48 -10.96
CA THR A 247 -3.97 9.03 -12.28
C THR A 247 -4.94 8.62 -13.39
N SER A 248 -5.82 7.66 -13.13
CA SER A 248 -6.89 7.20 -14.00
C SER A 248 -8.27 7.44 -13.39
N ASN A 249 -9.32 7.35 -14.22
CA ASN A 249 -10.73 7.44 -13.80
C ASN A 249 -10.97 8.72 -12.95
N ILE A 250 -10.34 9.81 -13.37
CA ILE A 250 -10.53 11.14 -12.78
C ILE A 250 -11.78 11.75 -13.45
N PRO A 251 -12.81 12.16 -12.68
CA PRO A 251 -14.05 12.67 -13.26
C PRO A 251 -13.82 13.84 -14.23
N GLY A 252 -14.30 13.69 -15.47
CA GLY A 252 -14.18 14.70 -16.51
C GLY A 252 -12.81 14.79 -17.18
N VAL A 253 -11.89 13.88 -16.89
CA VAL A 253 -10.54 13.84 -17.45
C VAL A 253 -10.38 12.53 -18.23
N THR A 254 -9.89 12.63 -19.46
CA THR A 254 -9.51 11.45 -20.23
C THR A 254 -8.17 10.94 -19.71
N ASP A 255 -8.08 9.64 -19.45
CA ASP A 255 -6.82 9.01 -19.03
C ASP A 255 -5.75 9.26 -20.11
N ASP A 256 -4.60 9.74 -19.69
CA ASP A 256 -3.44 10.05 -20.53
C ASP A 256 -2.19 10.08 -19.62
N GLY A 257 -1.04 9.84 -20.22
CA GLY A 257 0.27 9.94 -19.59
C GLY A 257 1.02 8.62 -19.49
N ASN A 258 2.32 8.68 -19.81
CA ASN A 258 3.29 7.57 -19.70
C ASN A 258 4.42 7.85 -18.70
N GLY A 259 4.25 8.86 -17.86
CA GLY A 259 5.24 9.27 -16.86
C GLY A 259 4.98 8.72 -15.46
N TRP A 260 5.51 9.43 -14.48
CA TRP A 260 5.28 9.17 -13.06
C TRP A 260 5.35 10.47 -12.27
N ASN A 261 4.58 10.54 -11.19
CA ASN A 261 4.61 11.64 -10.25
C ASN A 261 5.17 11.15 -8.91
N GLN A 262 6.18 11.82 -8.38
CA GLN A 262 6.72 11.58 -7.05
C GLN A 262 6.40 12.74 -6.12
N PHE A 263 5.91 12.41 -4.92
CA PHE A 263 5.42 13.41 -3.98
C PHE A 263 5.68 12.99 -2.53
N SER A 264 5.43 13.92 -1.60
CA SER A 264 5.35 13.62 -0.17
C SER A 264 4.01 14.05 0.41
N LEU A 265 3.64 13.45 1.52
CA LEU A 265 2.39 13.71 2.22
C LEU A 265 2.66 14.06 3.68
N ASN A 266 1.84 14.95 4.25
CA ASN A 266 1.87 15.31 5.66
C ASN A 266 0.45 15.48 6.19
N ALA A 267 0.20 14.99 7.40
CA ALA A 267 -1.01 15.25 8.16
C ALA A 267 -0.62 15.71 9.56
N SER A 268 -0.80 16.99 9.89
CA SER A 268 -0.44 17.53 11.20
C SER A 268 -1.66 18.06 11.94
N ALA A 269 -1.70 17.84 13.25
CA ALA A 269 -2.74 18.35 14.12
C ALA A 269 -2.20 19.46 15.03
N SER A 270 -3.07 20.38 15.43
CA SER A 270 -2.74 21.38 16.46
C SER A 270 -2.48 20.70 17.80
N GLY A 271 -1.31 20.93 18.40
CA GLY A 271 -0.90 20.35 19.69
C GLY A 271 0.27 19.38 19.55
N THR A 272 0.55 18.62 20.61
CA THR A 272 1.67 17.66 20.66
C THR A 272 1.29 16.28 20.12
N THR A 273 0.05 15.85 20.34
CA THR A 273 -0.49 14.62 19.72
C THR A 273 -0.60 14.83 18.21
N GLN A 274 -0.09 13.89 17.43
CA GLN A 274 -0.17 13.89 15.97
C GLN A 274 -0.90 12.62 15.50
N PRO A 275 -1.57 12.65 14.33
CA PRO A 275 -2.09 11.44 13.72
C PRO A 275 -0.94 10.58 13.18
N THR A 276 -1.25 9.38 12.73
CA THR A 276 -0.30 8.57 11.94
C THR A 276 -0.73 8.55 10.48
N LEU A 277 0.24 8.47 9.56
CA LEU A 277 0.03 8.43 8.12
C LEU A 277 0.69 7.18 7.55
N PHE A 278 -0.13 6.27 7.03
CA PHE A 278 0.30 5.00 6.45
C PHE A 278 -0.49 4.70 5.18
N THR A 279 -0.24 3.57 4.52
CA THR A 279 -1.01 3.07 3.39
C THR A 279 -1.72 1.77 3.74
N THR A 280 -2.78 1.47 3.00
CA THR A 280 -3.50 0.20 3.15
C THR A 280 -3.34 -0.67 1.91
N GLY A 281 -3.10 -1.96 2.12
CA GLY A 281 -2.92 -2.96 1.07
C GLY A 281 -1.54 -2.93 0.42
N ASP A 282 -1.18 -1.78 -0.18
CA ASP A 282 0.06 -1.60 -0.92
C ASP A 282 0.49 -0.11 -0.98
N LEU A 283 1.72 0.12 -1.43
CA LEU A 283 2.25 1.46 -1.71
C LEU A 283 3.25 1.41 -2.86
N SER A 284 3.22 2.43 -3.72
CA SER A 284 4.32 2.71 -4.64
C SER A 284 5.22 3.76 -4.03
N LEU A 285 6.52 3.48 -4.06
CA LEU A 285 7.55 4.41 -3.62
C LEU A 285 8.62 4.56 -4.68
N PHE A 286 9.33 5.68 -4.59
CA PHE A 286 10.54 5.91 -5.34
C PHE A 286 11.67 6.18 -4.34
N ASN A 287 12.59 5.23 -4.22
CA ASN A 287 13.83 5.44 -3.49
C ASN A 287 14.74 6.28 -4.37
N ASN A 288 15.29 7.36 -3.81
CA ASN A 288 16.20 8.24 -4.54
C ASN A 288 17.24 8.83 -3.60
N LEU A 289 18.51 8.64 -3.93
CA LEU A 289 19.64 9.27 -3.28
C LEU A 289 20.41 10.11 -4.30
N PRO A 290 19.88 11.28 -4.69
CA PRO A 290 20.44 12.07 -5.77
C PRO A 290 21.88 12.51 -5.45
N GLY A 291 22.76 12.39 -6.45
CA GLY A 291 24.16 12.81 -6.34
C GLY A 291 25.04 11.95 -5.41
N GLN A 292 24.53 10.83 -4.89
CA GLN A 292 25.30 9.92 -4.03
C GLN A 292 26.06 8.86 -4.84
N SER A 293 27.21 8.41 -4.32
CA SER A 293 28.08 7.39 -4.93
C SER A 293 28.83 6.56 -3.89
N GLY A 294 29.27 5.35 -4.25
CA GLY A 294 29.80 4.36 -3.31
C GLY A 294 28.69 3.64 -2.56
N ASP A 295 29.04 3.00 -1.45
CA ASP A 295 28.07 2.22 -0.68
C ASP A 295 27.11 3.13 0.10
N ARG A 296 25.81 2.91 -0.11
CA ARG A 296 24.72 3.71 0.46
C ARG A 296 23.63 2.81 0.98
N VAL A 297 22.88 3.33 1.95
CA VAL A 297 21.76 2.65 2.56
C VAL A 297 20.61 3.63 2.71
N SER A 298 19.43 3.21 2.28
CA SER A 298 18.16 3.81 2.68
C SER A 298 17.44 2.87 3.63
N THR A 299 16.93 3.38 4.75
CA THR A 299 16.14 2.59 5.69
C THR A 299 14.79 3.27 5.86
N PHE A 300 13.73 2.52 5.64
CA PHE A 300 12.37 3.02 5.80
C PHE A 300 11.47 2.00 6.49
N TYR A 301 10.42 2.49 7.13
CA TYR A 301 9.43 1.64 7.76
C TYR A 301 8.58 0.94 6.70
N LEU A 302 8.30 -0.35 6.93
CA LEU A 302 7.52 -1.20 6.04
C LEU A 302 6.13 -1.45 6.59
N ALA A 303 6.02 -2.13 7.73
CA ALA A 303 4.75 -2.59 8.25
C ALA A 303 4.72 -2.64 9.78
N LYS A 304 3.59 -2.31 10.38
CA LYS A 304 3.37 -2.51 11.83
C LYS A 304 2.89 -3.94 12.08
N ILE A 305 3.69 -4.73 12.81
CA ILE A 305 3.37 -6.12 13.16
C ILE A 305 3.14 -6.20 14.67
N ASP A 306 1.89 -6.30 15.11
CA ASP A 306 1.57 -6.39 16.53
C ASP A 306 1.82 -7.81 17.11
N PRO A 307 2.06 -7.97 18.43
CA PRO A 307 2.38 -9.26 19.05
C PRO A 307 1.29 -10.34 18.88
N ILE A 308 0.06 -9.94 18.53
CA ILE A 308 -1.04 -10.85 18.17
C ILE A 308 -0.72 -11.72 16.94
N HIS A 309 0.31 -11.36 16.15
CA HIS A 309 0.76 -12.13 14.99
C HIS A 309 1.89 -13.12 15.28
N LYS A 310 2.32 -13.28 16.54
CA LYS A 310 3.35 -14.27 16.91
C LYS A 310 3.00 -15.68 16.42
N GLY A 311 3.99 -16.40 15.90
CA GLY A 311 3.81 -17.75 15.34
C GLY A 311 3.17 -17.80 13.96
N LYS A 312 2.78 -16.65 13.37
CA LYS A 312 2.23 -16.56 12.02
C LYS A 312 3.32 -16.25 10.99
N THR A 313 2.93 -16.22 9.71
CA THR A 313 3.83 -15.86 8.62
C THR A 313 3.48 -14.50 8.07
N LEU A 314 4.43 -13.57 8.06
CA LEU A 314 4.35 -12.33 7.31
C LEU A 314 4.72 -12.60 5.85
N ILE A 315 3.84 -12.24 4.93
CA ILE A 315 4.12 -12.15 3.50
C ILE A 315 4.43 -10.70 3.16
N VAL A 316 5.58 -10.48 2.55
CA VAL A 316 5.95 -9.19 1.94
C VAL A 316 6.11 -9.41 0.45
N SER A 317 5.36 -8.66 -0.34
CA SER A 317 5.47 -8.68 -1.80
C SER A 317 6.09 -7.37 -2.26
N LEU A 318 7.10 -7.44 -3.11
CA LEU A 318 7.70 -6.28 -3.75
C LEU A 318 7.75 -6.48 -5.27
N PHE A 319 7.27 -5.48 -6.00
CA PHE A 319 7.25 -5.48 -7.45
C PHE A 319 8.42 -4.68 -7.98
N ASP A 320 9.08 -5.22 -9.00
CA ASP A 320 10.17 -4.57 -9.73
C ASP A 320 11.35 -4.07 -8.88
N PRO A 321 11.79 -4.80 -7.82
CA PRO A 321 12.90 -4.31 -7.03
C PRO A 321 14.21 -4.40 -7.82
N GLY A 322 14.99 -3.33 -7.75
CA GLY A 322 16.36 -3.30 -8.25
C GLY A 322 16.56 -2.45 -9.49
N ASP A 323 15.54 -1.72 -9.95
CA ASP A 323 15.57 -0.95 -11.18
C ASP A 323 16.14 0.46 -10.95
N GLY A 324 17.46 0.58 -11.06
CA GLY A 324 18.17 1.86 -10.97
C GLY A 324 19.31 2.05 -11.96
N ALA A 325 20.16 3.04 -11.67
CA ALA A 325 21.34 3.34 -12.47
C ALA A 325 22.61 2.92 -11.73
N GLY A 326 23.25 1.84 -12.20
CA GLY A 326 24.59 1.43 -11.77
C GLY A 326 24.68 0.74 -10.41
N GLY A 327 25.77 0.01 -10.19
CA GLY A 327 26.04 -0.74 -8.95
C GLY A 327 25.18 -1.99 -8.75
N ASP A 328 25.15 -2.45 -7.50
CA ASP A 328 24.48 -3.67 -7.03
C ASP A 328 23.57 -3.36 -5.85
N TYR A 329 22.35 -3.91 -5.86
CA TYR A 329 21.31 -3.55 -4.89
C TYR A 329 20.87 -4.76 -4.08
N TRP A 330 20.57 -4.53 -2.80
CA TRP A 330 20.01 -5.53 -1.90
C TRP A 330 18.87 -4.97 -1.07
N VAL A 331 17.84 -5.79 -0.90
CA VAL A 331 16.76 -5.57 0.07
C VAL A 331 17.01 -6.42 1.30
N ASN A 332 16.79 -5.83 2.47
CA ASN A 332 16.85 -6.51 3.76
C ASN A 332 15.59 -6.21 4.57
N LEU A 333 14.89 -7.24 5.05
CA LEU A 333 13.86 -7.06 6.08
C LEU A 333 14.48 -7.08 7.48
N ARG A 334 14.02 -6.15 8.32
CA ARG A 334 14.46 -5.97 9.70
C ARG A 334 13.24 -5.86 10.62
N GLY A 335 13.26 -6.64 11.69
CA GLY A 335 12.27 -6.54 12.75
C GLY A 335 12.48 -5.29 13.61
N PRO A 336 11.64 -5.10 14.65
CA PRO A 336 11.79 -4.01 15.58
C PRO A 336 13.19 -3.97 16.22
N GLY A 337 13.71 -2.77 16.46
CA GLY A 337 15.05 -2.58 16.99
C GLY A 337 16.19 -3.03 16.06
N ASP A 338 15.93 -3.10 14.75
CA ASP A 338 16.87 -3.62 13.73
C ASP A 338 17.19 -5.12 13.88
N THR A 339 16.26 -5.88 14.48
CA THR A 339 16.44 -7.32 14.70
C THR A 339 16.55 -8.05 13.34
N GLN A 340 17.61 -8.85 13.17
CA GLN A 340 17.79 -9.65 11.98
C GLN A 340 16.80 -10.82 11.93
N LEU A 341 16.24 -11.09 10.75
CA LEU A 341 15.25 -12.12 10.51
C LEU A 341 15.65 -12.99 9.33
N GLY A 342 15.30 -14.28 9.36
CA GLY A 342 15.39 -15.15 8.19
C GLY A 342 14.12 -15.06 7.35
N CYS A 343 14.23 -15.33 6.04
CA CYS A 343 13.06 -15.43 5.17
C CYS A 343 13.28 -16.42 4.03
N ALA A 344 12.17 -16.90 3.47
CA ALA A 344 12.15 -17.58 2.19
C ALA A 344 11.59 -16.63 1.14
N TYR A 345 12.13 -16.61 -0.08
CA TYR A 345 11.62 -15.76 -1.16
C TYR A 345 11.54 -16.51 -2.48
N LYS A 346 10.66 -16.04 -3.37
CA LYS A 346 10.53 -16.53 -4.74
C LYS A 346 9.92 -15.48 -5.65
N THR A 347 10.19 -15.57 -6.95
CA THR A 347 9.39 -14.84 -7.94
C THR A 347 7.97 -15.40 -7.94
N ARG A 348 6.96 -14.52 -8.03
CA ARG A 348 5.56 -14.93 -8.03
C ARG A 348 5.28 -15.83 -9.22
N GLY A 349 4.67 -16.99 -8.95
CA GLY A 349 4.42 -18.04 -9.94
C GLY A 349 5.46 -19.16 -9.91
N ASP A 350 6.64 -18.94 -9.31
CA ASP A 350 7.66 -19.98 -9.19
C ASP A 350 7.27 -21.02 -8.14
N SER A 351 7.64 -22.28 -8.41
CA SER A 351 7.45 -23.39 -7.48
C SER A 351 8.56 -23.46 -6.42
N ASN A 352 9.76 -22.98 -6.73
CA ASN A 352 10.92 -23.06 -5.86
C ASN A 352 11.12 -21.76 -5.07
N SER A 353 11.46 -21.88 -3.79
CA SER A 353 11.83 -20.75 -2.93
C SER A 353 13.28 -20.86 -2.46
N THR A 354 13.95 -19.72 -2.32
CA THR A 354 15.28 -19.62 -1.73
C THR A 354 15.18 -19.15 -0.28
N THR A 355 15.82 -19.84 0.65
CA THR A 355 15.85 -19.47 2.07
C THR A 355 17.16 -18.75 2.41
N VAL A 356 17.06 -17.61 3.09
CA VAL A 356 18.18 -16.77 3.55
C VAL A 356 18.02 -16.41 5.02
N SER A 357 19.07 -16.62 5.82
CA SER A 357 19.02 -16.47 7.28
C SER A 357 18.96 -15.01 7.79
N ASN A 358 19.30 -14.05 6.94
CA ASN A 358 19.33 -12.61 7.27
C ASN A 358 18.34 -11.78 6.44
N CYS A 359 17.47 -12.45 5.68
CA CYS A 359 16.54 -11.87 4.73
C CYS A 359 17.15 -10.80 3.82
N ARG A 360 18.41 -11.02 3.42
CA ARG A 360 19.15 -10.15 2.50
C ARG A 360 19.09 -10.73 1.10
N ILE A 361 18.41 -10.05 0.19
CA ILE A 361 18.12 -10.52 -1.17
C ILE A 361 18.75 -9.55 -2.16
N ARG A 362 19.51 -10.07 -3.12
CA ARG A 362 20.10 -9.26 -4.18
C ARG A 362 19.03 -8.98 -5.24
N THR A 363 18.78 -7.71 -5.52
CA THR A 363 17.76 -7.24 -6.48
C THR A 363 18.38 -6.67 -7.76
N ARG A 364 19.66 -6.27 -7.69
CA ARG A 364 20.47 -5.87 -8.85
C ARG A 364 21.86 -6.49 -8.80
N GLN A 365 22.32 -7.01 -9.93
CA GLN A 365 23.62 -7.67 -10.05
C GLN A 365 24.35 -7.30 -11.34
N ASN A 366 25.56 -6.73 -11.21
CA ASN A 366 26.44 -6.42 -12.33
C ASN A 366 25.73 -5.61 -13.43
N GLY A 367 24.95 -4.61 -13.01
CA GLY A 367 24.16 -3.78 -13.92
C GLY A 367 22.83 -4.37 -14.41
N ASN A 368 22.51 -5.62 -14.05
CA ASN A 368 21.25 -6.26 -14.43
C ASN A 368 20.22 -6.20 -13.29
N ASN A 369 18.98 -5.85 -13.66
CA ASN A 369 17.82 -5.94 -12.78
C ASN A 369 17.39 -7.41 -12.66
N VAL A 370 17.39 -7.96 -11.46
CA VAL A 370 17.12 -9.40 -11.25
C VAL A 370 15.62 -9.69 -11.38
N TYR A 371 14.76 -8.76 -10.97
CA TYR A 371 13.30 -8.94 -10.87
C TYR A 371 12.52 -7.91 -11.69
N ASN A 372 13.06 -7.54 -12.86
CA ASN A 372 12.50 -6.48 -13.70
C ASN A 372 11.07 -6.78 -14.17
N GLY A 373 10.10 -5.95 -13.77
CA GLY A 373 8.68 -6.16 -14.03
C GLY A 373 8.12 -7.44 -13.39
N GLN A 374 8.73 -7.93 -12.31
CA GLN A 374 8.34 -9.14 -11.62
C GLN A 374 7.98 -8.89 -10.16
N TRP A 375 7.07 -9.70 -9.64
CA TRP A 375 6.79 -9.76 -8.21
C TRP A 375 7.76 -10.72 -7.53
N LEU A 376 8.38 -10.25 -6.45
CA LEU A 376 9.12 -11.06 -5.50
C LEU A 376 8.25 -11.22 -4.24
N ASP A 377 7.98 -12.45 -3.83
CA ASP A 377 7.20 -12.76 -2.64
C ASP A 377 8.13 -13.33 -1.55
N LEU A 378 8.20 -12.65 -0.41
CA LEU A 378 8.97 -13.01 0.79
C LEU A 378 8.03 -13.58 1.83
N GLN A 379 8.46 -14.65 2.49
CA GLN A 379 7.82 -15.27 3.63
C GLN A 379 8.73 -15.16 4.84
N VAL A 380 8.28 -14.47 5.87
CA VAL A 380 8.98 -14.30 7.14
C VAL A 380 8.16 -14.93 8.24
N PHE A 381 8.73 -15.91 8.93
CA PHE A 381 8.10 -16.47 10.12
C PHE A 381 8.22 -15.47 11.28
N ILE A 382 7.09 -15.11 11.89
CA ILE A 382 7.05 -14.24 13.06
C ILE A 382 7.33 -15.13 14.28
N PRO A 383 8.43 -14.90 15.03
CA PRO A 383 8.82 -15.77 16.14
C PRO A 383 7.70 -15.98 17.18
N ASN A 384 7.62 -17.16 17.79
CA ASN A 384 6.63 -17.45 18.85
C ASN A 384 6.80 -16.57 20.09
N ASN A 385 8.03 -16.09 20.33
CA ASN A 385 8.38 -15.15 21.39
C ASN A 385 8.39 -13.70 20.91
N TYR A 386 7.84 -13.40 19.73
CA TYR A 386 7.78 -12.04 19.20
C TYR A 386 7.02 -11.13 20.17
N ASN A 387 7.66 -10.01 20.51
CA ASN A 387 7.11 -8.97 21.35
C ASN A 387 7.67 -7.62 20.90
N CYS A 388 6.83 -6.59 20.94
CA CYS A 388 7.19 -5.22 20.66
C CYS A 388 6.41 -4.32 21.64
N SER A 389 7.13 -3.69 22.58
CA SER A 389 6.51 -2.93 23.67
C SER A 389 6.37 -1.43 23.39
N SER A 390 7.15 -0.88 22.45
CA SER A 390 7.13 0.55 22.10
C SER A 390 7.18 0.82 20.60
N ASP A 391 7.91 0.02 19.82
CA ASP A 391 7.96 0.11 18.36
C ASP A 391 7.67 -1.28 17.76
N CYS A 392 6.52 -1.42 17.11
CA CYS A 392 6.12 -2.64 16.40
C CYS A 392 6.36 -2.55 14.90
N TRP A 393 7.04 -1.50 14.42
CA TRP A 393 7.27 -1.30 13.01
C TRP A 393 8.52 -2.03 12.54
N TRP A 394 8.32 -2.86 11.53
CA TRP A 394 9.38 -3.52 10.78
C TRP A 394 9.89 -2.56 9.71
N LYS A 395 11.17 -2.70 9.35
CA LYS A 395 11.87 -1.82 8.42
C LYS A 395 12.42 -2.59 7.23
N VAL A 396 12.54 -1.89 6.12
CA VAL A 396 13.35 -2.30 4.96
C VAL A 396 14.65 -1.52 5.03
N LYS A 397 15.76 -2.23 4.90
CA LYS A 397 17.08 -1.65 4.63
C LYS A 397 17.43 -1.95 3.17
N TYR A 398 17.38 -0.91 2.34
CA TYR A 398 17.74 -0.95 0.93
C TYR A 398 19.20 -0.51 0.79
N GLU A 399 20.06 -1.45 0.41
CA GLU A 399 21.49 -1.26 0.22
C GLU A 399 21.80 -1.06 -1.26
N PHE A 400 22.58 -0.01 -1.55
CA PHE A 400 23.05 0.36 -2.87
C PHE A 400 24.58 0.34 -2.81
N ASN A 401 25.22 -0.71 -3.32
CA ASN A 401 26.67 -0.84 -3.25
C ASN A 401 27.32 -0.58 -4.61
N ASN A 402 28.60 -0.22 -4.56
CA ASN A 402 29.42 0.00 -5.76
C ASN A 402 28.81 1.03 -6.73
N ILE A 403 28.14 2.07 -6.21
CA ILE A 403 27.49 3.08 -7.04
C ILE A 403 28.55 3.98 -7.69
N PRO A 404 28.63 4.06 -9.02
CA PRO A 404 29.58 4.94 -9.68
C PRO A 404 29.26 6.42 -9.40
N SER A 405 30.28 7.27 -9.47
CA SER A 405 30.09 8.72 -9.34
C SER A 405 29.11 9.23 -10.41
N GLY A 406 28.17 10.08 -10.00
CA GLY A 406 27.17 10.68 -10.89
C GLY A 406 25.99 9.76 -11.28
N SER A 407 25.92 8.52 -10.80
CA SER A 407 24.82 7.60 -11.15
C SER A 407 23.54 7.84 -10.32
N GLY A 408 23.69 8.13 -9.02
CA GLY A 408 22.62 8.33 -8.05
C GLY A 408 21.68 7.12 -7.92
N PRO A 409 21.80 6.32 -6.85
CA PRO A 409 20.98 5.14 -6.72
C PRO A 409 19.51 5.51 -6.56
N ASN A 410 18.68 4.86 -7.35
CA ASN A 410 17.25 5.04 -7.35
C ASN A 410 16.55 3.71 -7.67
N ASP A 411 15.29 3.59 -7.27
CA ASP A 411 14.44 2.45 -7.59
C ASP A 411 12.97 2.84 -7.42
N ARG A 412 12.12 2.51 -8.40
CA ARG A 412 10.66 2.59 -8.24
C ARG A 412 10.11 1.19 -8.04
N THR A 413 9.41 1.00 -6.92
CA THR A 413 8.95 -0.33 -6.53
C THR A 413 7.65 -0.23 -5.74
N VAL A 414 6.82 -1.27 -5.86
CA VAL A 414 5.56 -1.38 -5.11
C VAL A 414 5.67 -2.43 -4.05
N TRP A 415 5.25 -2.10 -2.83
CA TRP A 415 5.32 -2.98 -1.67
C TRP A 415 3.94 -3.28 -1.13
N ALA A 416 3.72 -4.52 -0.72
CA ALA A 416 2.54 -4.96 0.01
C ALA A 416 2.98 -5.87 1.16
N ALA A 417 2.24 -5.85 2.27
CA ALA A 417 2.48 -6.75 3.39
C ALA A 417 1.16 -7.28 3.94
N ARG A 418 1.14 -8.56 4.29
CA ARG A 418 -0.01 -9.22 4.93
C ARG A 418 0.46 -10.37 5.81
N VAL A 419 -0.21 -10.58 6.93
CA VAL A 419 0.02 -11.75 7.77
C VAL A 419 -0.92 -12.86 7.34
N ILE A 420 -0.38 -14.04 7.08
CA ILE A 420 -1.13 -15.26 6.74
C ILE A 420 -0.97 -16.30 7.85
N GLY A 421 -1.94 -17.20 7.91
CA GLY A 421 -2.13 -18.17 8.98
C GLY A 421 -3.59 -18.11 9.40
N ASP A 422 -4.33 -19.15 9.01
CA ASP A 422 -5.76 -19.34 9.32
C ASP A 422 -6.05 -19.18 10.83
N PRO A 423 -7.30 -18.84 11.20
CA PRO A 423 -7.69 -17.61 11.90
C PRO A 423 -7.01 -17.38 13.27
N VAL A 424 -6.99 -16.12 13.73
CA VAL A 424 -6.52 -15.77 15.10
C VAL A 424 -7.27 -16.60 16.15
N HIS A 425 -8.56 -16.85 15.92
CA HIS A 425 -9.40 -17.77 16.69
C HIS A 425 -10.70 -18.05 15.90
N LEU A 426 -11.21 -19.28 15.93
CA LEU A 426 -12.63 -19.55 15.67
C LEU A 426 -13.31 -19.58 17.04
N VAL A 427 -14.20 -18.64 17.30
CA VAL A 427 -15.07 -18.74 18.47
C VAL A 427 -16.32 -19.49 18.02
N GLU A 428 -16.51 -20.69 18.57
CA GLU A 428 -17.79 -21.39 18.49
C GLU A 428 -18.83 -20.54 19.26
N GLU A 429 -20.03 -20.41 18.72
CA GLU A 429 -21.16 -19.72 19.36
C GLU A 429 -22.13 -20.75 19.94
#